data_AF-A0A2T2S4Z6-F1
#
_entry.id   AF-A0A2T2S4Z6-F1
#
_cell.length_a   1.000
_cell.length_b   1.000
_cell.length_c   1.000
_cell.angle_alpha   90.00
_cell.angle_beta   90.00
_cell.angle_gamma   90.00
#
_symmetry.space_group_name_H-M   'P 1'
#
loop_
_entity.id
_entity.type
_entity.pdbx_description
1 polymer ?
#
loop_
_entity_poly.entity_id
_entity_poly.type
_entity_poly.pdbx_seq_one_letter_code
_entity_poly.pdbx_strand_id
1 'polypeptide(L)'
;MPNSSKRRGRSGLLVFERRNYLLLLIGVAFIVVGFTAMYLESAYQGFISLYVSPLLIVGGYAEIIYALLWSPSERDPAGEEQDARQ
;
A
#
# COMPACT_ATOMS: atom_id res chain seq x y z
N MET A 1 -11.13 41.76 15.84
CA MET A 1 -9.97 40.85 15.86
C MET A 1 -10.15 39.84 14.74
N PRO A 2 -9.28 39.79 13.71
CA PRO A 2 -9.42 38.81 12.63
C PRO A 2 -8.97 37.42 13.11
N ASN A 3 -9.89 36.46 12.99
CA ASN A 3 -9.70 35.05 13.36
C ASN A 3 -8.65 34.39 12.47
N SER A 4 -7.70 33.66 13.08
CA SER A 4 -6.69 32.89 12.36
C SER A 4 -7.36 31.74 11.59
N SER A 5 -7.38 31.83 10.27
CA SER A 5 -7.77 30.72 9.40
C SER A 5 -6.74 29.60 9.55
N LYS A 6 -7.09 28.54 10.27
CA LYS A 6 -6.31 27.30 10.31
C LYS A 6 -6.20 26.76 8.88
N ARG A 7 -5.01 26.87 8.28
CA ARG A 7 -4.67 26.24 7.00
C ARG A 7 -4.93 24.74 7.12
N ARG A 8 -6.04 24.29 6.55
CA ARG A 8 -6.37 22.87 6.38
C ARG A 8 -5.32 22.32 5.40
N GLY A 9 -4.40 21.51 5.93
CA GLY A 9 -3.36 20.86 5.14
C GLY A 9 -4.02 20.08 4.02
N ARG A 10 -3.68 20.42 2.79
CA ARG A 10 -4.22 19.84 1.56
C ARG A 10 -3.73 18.39 1.48
N SER A 11 -4.54 17.45 1.96
CA SER A 11 -4.32 16.01 1.84
C SER A 11 -4.48 15.49 0.39
N GLY A 12 -4.90 16.35 -0.55
CA GLY A 12 -5.13 15.99 -1.95
C GLY A 12 -3.88 15.87 -2.84
N LEU A 13 -2.76 15.39 -2.32
CA LEU A 13 -1.58 15.03 -3.14
C LEU A 13 -1.24 13.54 -3.10
N LEU A 14 -1.75 12.80 -2.12
CA LEU A 14 -1.47 11.39 -1.99
C LEU A 14 -2.56 10.61 -2.71
N VAL A 15 -2.16 9.77 -3.67
CA VAL A 15 -3.06 8.88 -4.43
C VAL A 15 -3.67 7.81 -3.52
N PHE A 16 -3.03 7.54 -2.37
CA PHE A 16 -3.49 6.59 -1.37
C PHE A 16 -3.39 7.16 0.05
N GLU A 17 -4.15 6.57 0.96
CA GLU A 17 -4.04 6.83 2.39
C GLU A 17 -2.64 6.49 2.94
N ARG A 18 -2.20 7.20 3.98
CA ARG A 18 -0.88 6.96 4.61
C ARG A 18 -0.69 5.50 5.02
N ARG A 19 -1.78 4.84 5.41
CA ARG A 19 -1.78 3.43 5.81
C ARG A 19 -1.48 2.50 4.63
N ASN A 20 -2.01 2.77 3.45
CA ASN A 20 -1.76 1.97 2.25
C ASN A 20 -0.31 2.08 1.80
N TYR A 21 0.30 3.26 1.90
CA TYR A 21 1.73 3.42 1.63
C TYR A 21 2.60 2.60 2.57
N LEU A 22 2.21 2.48 3.85
CA LEU A 22 2.88 1.60 4.81
C LEU A 22 2.74 0.12 4.42
N LEU A 23 1.54 -0.33 4.03
CA LEU A 23 1.32 -1.71 3.56
C LEU A 23 2.11 -2.00 2.28
N LEU A 24 2.15 -1.05 1.35
CA LEU A 24 2.93 -1.14 0.12
C LEU A 24 4.44 -1.26 0.42
N LEU A 25 4.95 -0.49 1.37
CA LEU A 25 6.35 -0.57 1.80
C LEU A 25 6.68 -1.93 2.44
N ILE A 26 5.75 -2.50 3.22
CA ILE A 26 5.89 -3.85 3.79
C ILE A 26 5.97 -4.89 2.67
N GLY A 27 5.09 -4.82 1.67
CA GLY A 27 5.12 -5.74 0.53
C GLY A 27 6.44 -5.67 -0.27
N VAL A 28 6.94 -4.45 -0.52
CA VAL A 28 8.26 -4.24 -1.15
C VAL A 28 9.38 -4.81 -0.30
N ALA A 29 9.34 -4.60 1.02
CA ALA A 29 10.34 -5.15 1.94
C ALA A 29 10.37 -6.69 1.91
N PHE A 30 9.20 -7.34 1.85
CA PHE A 30 9.13 -8.81 1.72
C PHE A 30 9.80 -9.31 0.44
N ILE A 31 9.59 -8.64 -0.70
CA ILE A 31 10.25 -8.98 -1.97
C ILE A 31 11.76 -8.83 -1.84
N VAL A 32 12.24 -7.72 -1.27
CA VAL A 32 13.67 -7.46 -1.06
C VAL A 32 14.29 -8.53 -0.16
N VAL A 33 13.63 -8.90 0.95
CA VAL A 33 14.10 -9.96 1.84
C VAL A 33 14.13 -11.31 1.13
N GLY A 34 13.10 -11.66 0.35
CA GLY A 34 13.07 -12.91 -0.41
C GLY A 34 14.25 -13.06 -1.37
N PHE A 35 14.55 -12.00 -2.13
CA PHE A 35 15.71 -11.98 -3.03
C PHE A 35 17.05 -11.89 -2.29
N THR A 36 17.12 -11.14 -1.19
CA THR A 36 18.34 -11.04 -0.38
C THR A 36 18.67 -12.38 0.27
N ALA A 37 17.67 -13.11 0.77
CA ALA A 37 17.84 -14.44 1.32
C ALA A 37 18.39 -15.42 0.28
N MET A 38 17.85 -15.37 -0.95
CA MET A 38 18.37 -16.15 -2.07
C MET A 38 19.83 -15.79 -2.40
N TYR A 39 20.17 -14.50 -2.36
CA TYR A 39 21.54 -14.03 -2.61
C TYR A 39 22.52 -14.52 -1.53
N LEU A 40 22.14 -14.43 -0.26
CA LEU A 40 23.00 -14.85 0.87
C LEU A 40 23.22 -16.36 0.91
N GLU A 41 22.24 -17.16 0.51
CA GLU A 41 22.38 -18.62 0.56
C GLU A 41 23.46 -19.13 -0.41
N SER A 42 23.82 -18.37 -1.45
CA SER A 42 24.87 -18.66 -2.46
C SER A 42 24.76 -20.01 -3.20
N ALA A 43 23.90 -20.91 -2.73
CA ALA A 43 23.52 -22.17 -3.31
C ALA A 43 22.13 -22.01 -3.90
N TYR A 44 22.04 -21.97 -5.24
CA TYR A 44 20.73 -21.84 -5.90
C TYR A 44 19.80 -23.02 -5.59
N GLN A 45 20.36 -24.17 -5.20
CA GLN A 45 19.65 -25.39 -4.75
C GLN A 45 19.42 -25.43 -3.24
N GLY A 46 19.70 -24.35 -2.53
CA GLY A 46 19.40 -24.23 -1.11
C GLY A 46 17.90 -24.26 -0.84
N PHE A 47 17.52 -24.77 0.34
CA PHE A 47 16.12 -24.90 0.74
C PHE A 47 15.43 -23.53 0.81
N ILE A 48 16.15 -22.48 1.23
CA ILE A 48 15.59 -21.13 1.35
C ILE A 48 15.31 -20.58 -0.06
N SER A 49 16.27 -20.66 -0.98
CA SER A 49 16.16 -20.23 -2.38
C SER A 49 15.04 -20.93 -3.15
N LEU A 50 14.85 -22.23 -2.95
CA LEU A 50 13.85 -23.03 -3.69
C LEU A 50 12.42 -22.93 -3.14
N TYR A 51 12.25 -22.75 -1.82
CA TYR A 51 10.93 -22.82 -1.19
C TYR A 51 10.54 -21.55 -0.45
N VAL A 52 11.44 -21.02 0.38
CA VAL A 52 11.13 -19.89 1.26
C VAL A 52 11.10 -18.58 0.47
N SER A 53 12.11 -18.33 -0.36
CA SER A 53 12.23 -17.12 -1.17
C SER A 53 11.08 -16.94 -2.16
N PRO A 54 10.66 -17.96 -2.96
CA PRO A 54 9.53 -17.81 -3.87
C PRO A 54 8.23 -17.52 -3.12
N LEU A 55 8.00 -18.20 -1.99
CA LEU A 55 6.80 -17.97 -1.17
C LEU A 55 6.78 -16.56 -0.57
N LEU A 56 7.93 -16.07 -0.10
CA LEU A 56 8.10 -14.70 0.39
C LEU A 56 7.82 -13.65 -0.68
N ILE A 57 8.36 -13.85 -1.89
CA ILE A 57 8.17 -12.93 -3.01
C ILE A 57 6.70 -12.90 -3.44
N VAL A 58 6.06 -14.07 -3.58
CA VAL A 58 4.62 -14.17 -3.89
C VAL A 58 3.78 -13.50 -2.81
N GLY A 59 4.10 -13.72 -1.53
CA GLY A 59 3.45 -13.04 -0.40
C GLY A 59 3.62 -11.52 -0.46
N GLY A 60 4.82 -11.04 -0.79
CA GLY A 60 5.09 -9.61 -0.98
C GLY A 60 4.27 -8.99 -2.11
N TYR A 61 4.12 -9.69 -3.25
CA TYR A 61 3.25 -9.24 -4.33
C TYR A 61 1.76 -9.24 -3.94
N ALA A 62 1.30 -10.28 -3.23
CA ALA A 62 -0.07 -10.33 -2.72
C ALA A 62 -0.37 -9.16 -1.78
N GLU A 63 0.58 -8.82 -0.89
CA GLU A 63 0.47 -7.67 0.01
C GLU A 63 0.41 -6.34 -0.76
N ILE A 64 1.24 -6.17 -1.81
CA ILE A 64 1.18 -4.97 -2.68
C ILE A 64 -0.19 -4.88 -3.35
N ILE A 65 -0.70 -5.98 -3.90
CA ILE A 65 -2.02 -6.01 -4.53
C ILE A 65 -3.10 -5.63 -3.51
N TYR A 66 -3.05 -6.18 -2.30
CA TYR A 66 -3.96 -5.83 -1.21
C TYR A 66 -3.87 -4.34 -0.85
N ALA A 67 -2.66 -3.79 -0.70
CA ALA A 67 -2.43 -2.38 -0.39
C ALA A 67 -2.95 -1.44 -1.48
N LEU A 68 -2.91 -1.85 -2.74
CA LEU A 68 -3.45 -1.09 -3.87
C LEU A 68 -4.98 -1.17 -3.95
N LEU A 69 -5.54 -2.37 -3.73
CA LEU A 69 -6.99 -2.61 -3.79
C LEU A 69 -7.74 -2.03 -2.58
N TRP A 70 -7.09 -1.91 -1.44
CA TRP A 70 -7.67 -1.33 -0.22
C TRP A 70 -7.80 0.19 -0.32
N SER A 71 -8.46 0.73 -1.33
CA SER A 71 -8.82 2.16 -1.32
C SER A 71 -10.09 2.33 -0.47
N PRO A 72 -10.08 3.07 0.65
CA PRO A 72 -11.31 3.62 1.16
C PRO A 72 -11.74 4.65 0.12
N SER A 73 -12.51 4.21 -0.88
CA SER A 73 -13.23 5.13 -1.75
C SER A 73 -13.93 6.10 -0.82
N GLU A 74 -13.54 7.37 -0.88
CA GLU A 74 -14.40 8.45 -0.42
C GLU A 74 -15.77 8.10 -1.00
N ARG A 75 -16.71 7.75 -0.11
CA ARG A 75 -18.13 7.87 -0.43
C ARG A 75 -18.20 9.25 -1.03
N ASP A 76 -18.53 9.34 -2.30
CA ASP A 76 -18.73 10.61 -2.96
C ASP A 76 -20.09 11.12 -2.47
N PRO A 77 -20.18 12.06 -1.50
CA PRO A 77 -21.47 12.61 -1.09
C PRO A 77 -22.10 13.48 -2.20
N ALA A 78 -21.45 13.64 -3.36
CA ALA A 78 -21.96 14.46 -4.47
C ALA A 78 -23.18 13.87 -5.20
N GLY A 79 -23.68 12.71 -4.76
CA GLY A 79 -24.92 12.11 -5.28
C GLY A 79 -26.21 12.52 -4.56
N GLU A 80 -26.14 13.08 -3.35
CA GLU A 80 -27.35 13.28 -2.52
C GLU A 80 -28.01 14.66 -2.69
N GLU A 81 -27.30 15.66 -3.21
CA GLU A 81 -27.85 17.02 -3.40
C GLU A 81 -28.68 17.21 -4.69
N GLN A 82 -28.70 16.22 -5.58
CA GLN A 82 -29.48 16.26 -6.82
C GLN A 82 -30.89 15.66 -6.67
N ASP A 83 -31.11 14.80 -5.66
CA ASP A 83 -32.41 14.16 -5.40
C ASP A 83 -33.30 15.00 -4.46
N ALA A 84 -32.70 15.84 -3.61
CA ALA A 84 -33.44 16.72 -2.69
C ALA A 84 -33.99 18.01 -3.36
N ARG A 85 -33.83 18.17 -4.67
CA ARG A 85 -34.26 19.35 -5.44
C ARG A 85 -35.21 19.02 -6.61
N GLN A 86 -35.65 17.76 -6.74
CA GLN A 86 -36.71 17.37 -7.68
C GLN A 86 -38.04 17.15 -6.97
#